data_AF-A0A2N0WSQ0-F1
#
_entry.id   AF-A0A2N0WSQ0-F1
#
_cell.length_a   1.000
_cell.length_b   1.000
_cell.length_c   1.000
_cell.angle_alpha   90.00
_cell.angle_beta   90.00
_cell.angle_gamma   90.00
#
_symmetry.space_group_name_H-M   'P 1'
#
loop_
_entity.id
_entity.type
_entity.pdbx_description
1 polymer ?
#
loop_
_entity_poly.entity_id
_entity_poly.type
_entity_poly.pdbx_seq_one_letter_code
_entity_poly.pdbx_strand_id
1 'polypeptide(L)'
;MNIKQKALVITFASLLPLSAVAGDILMTGHDVLLHNNQTGAGSSFSNVAIDYLRGVGTTTPTASGSYDIGLVRDPGGLANTTVLDDYGAFSTFDISTVTPGAAGEATFSTFLAGIDLLVIASQANCGGCALSLTGSNTLNSFDTEIASFFNAGGDIWANSGANVSTYYDFLPPAVAASGPSISGSTGFTATAAGLAIGFDNSMLNGHQTHNKFTTFDSSFTIFETRSSEVITIGLRGGTIDGGGIIIEPPEGSTVGIPEPGSLALVGLSLLGFGAARYSKPK
;
A
#
# COMPACT_ATOMS: atom_id res chain seq x y z
N MET A 1 -48.74 -43.15 13.56
CA MET A 1 -47.44 -42.61 14.00
C MET A 1 -47.02 -41.54 12.99
N ASN A 2 -47.26 -40.26 13.30
CA ASN A 2 -47.14 -39.14 12.35
C ASN A 2 -45.73 -38.56 12.37
N ILE A 3 -44.95 -38.83 11.33
CA ILE A 3 -43.61 -38.24 11.13
C ILE A 3 -43.80 -36.88 10.47
N LYS A 4 -43.71 -35.80 11.25
CA LYS A 4 -43.71 -34.42 10.72
C LYS A 4 -42.37 -34.15 10.04
N GLN A 5 -42.34 -34.14 8.71
CA GLN A 5 -41.19 -33.67 7.93
C GLN A 5 -41.02 -32.16 8.15
N LYS A 6 -39.94 -31.75 8.82
CA LYS A 6 -39.52 -30.35 8.89
C LYS A 6 -38.70 -30.04 7.63
N ALA A 7 -39.17 -29.12 6.80
CA ALA A 7 -38.43 -28.63 5.65
C ALA A 7 -37.27 -27.76 6.13
N LEU A 8 -36.04 -28.19 5.86
CA LEU A 8 -34.83 -27.40 6.06
C LEU A 8 -34.64 -26.50 4.84
N VAL A 9 -34.88 -25.20 4.98
CA VAL A 9 -34.54 -24.19 3.98
C VAL A 9 -33.08 -23.81 4.20
N ILE A 10 -32.20 -24.22 3.28
CA ILE A 10 -30.81 -23.78 3.26
C ILE A 10 -30.75 -22.57 2.34
N THR A 11 -30.66 -21.37 2.92
CA THR A 11 -30.43 -20.13 2.17
C THR A 11 -28.95 -20.07 1.83
N PHE A 12 -28.58 -20.33 0.58
CA PHE A 12 -27.24 -20.02 0.07
C PHE A 12 -27.18 -18.52 -0.21
N ALA A 13 -26.65 -17.75 0.74
CA ALA A 13 -26.17 -16.40 0.44
C ALA A 13 -24.92 -16.58 -0.43
N SER A 14 -25.03 -16.30 -1.73
CA SER A 14 -23.88 -16.14 -2.60
C SER A 14 -23.10 -14.92 -2.09
N LEU A 15 -22.07 -15.16 -1.29
CA LEU A 15 -21.03 -14.19 -1.01
C LEU A 15 -20.35 -13.93 -2.36
N LEU A 16 -20.80 -12.90 -3.08
CA LEU A 16 -20.02 -12.37 -4.17
C LEU A 16 -18.70 -11.92 -3.52
N PRO A 17 -17.54 -12.43 -3.97
CA PRO A 17 -16.28 -11.86 -3.54
C PRO A 17 -16.34 -10.39 -3.97
N LEU A 18 -16.45 -9.49 -3.00
CA LEU A 18 -16.11 -8.10 -3.25
C LEU A 18 -14.65 -8.14 -3.71
N SER A 19 -14.36 -7.55 -4.87
CA SER A 19 -12.97 -7.39 -5.27
C SER A 19 -12.25 -6.76 -4.10
N ALA A 20 -11.17 -7.38 -3.62
CA ALA A 20 -10.29 -6.69 -2.72
C ALA A 20 -9.85 -5.42 -3.45
N VAL A 21 -10.08 -4.26 -2.81
CA VAL A 21 -9.60 -3.00 -3.35
C VAL A 21 -8.10 -3.08 -3.23
N ALA A 22 -7.44 -3.07 -4.38
CA ALA A 22 -6.01 -2.96 -4.49
C ALA A 22 -5.50 -1.69 -3.77
N GLY A 23 -4.41 -1.80 -3.01
CA GLY A 23 -3.84 -0.66 -2.29
C GLY A 23 -3.18 0.39 -3.20
N ASP A 24 -2.83 1.52 -2.60
CA ASP A 24 -2.07 2.62 -3.19
C ASP A 24 -0.62 2.62 -2.66
N ILE A 25 0.32 3.08 -3.50
CA ILE A 25 1.74 3.22 -3.12
C ILE A 25 2.21 4.63 -3.41
N LEU A 26 2.97 5.22 -2.50
CA LEU A 26 3.77 6.42 -2.75
C LEU A 26 5.19 6.18 -2.27
N MET A 27 6.16 6.44 -3.13
CA MET A 27 7.57 6.30 -2.79
C MET A 27 8.31 7.57 -3.17
N THR A 28 9.20 8.00 -2.28
CA THR A 28 9.97 9.23 -2.47
C THR A 28 11.43 9.05 -2.08
N GLY A 29 12.31 9.73 -2.82
CA GLY A 29 13.73 9.86 -2.49
C GLY A 29 14.03 10.88 -1.39
N HIS A 30 13.00 11.58 -0.88
CA HIS A 30 13.10 12.53 0.21
C HIS A 30 13.09 11.86 1.59
N ASP A 31 13.76 12.49 2.54
CA ASP A 31 13.71 12.14 3.97
C ASP A 31 12.62 12.93 4.72
N VAL A 32 11.41 12.89 4.17
CA VAL A 32 10.29 13.78 4.52
C VAL A 32 10.02 13.82 6.03
N LEU A 33 9.94 12.66 6.68
CA LEU A 33 9.58 12.58 8.11
C LEU A 33 10.54 13.39 9.00
N LEU A 34 11.84 13.39 8.70
CA LEU A 34 12.85 14.15 9.45
C LEU A 34 12.73 15.66 9.20
N HIS A 35 12.36 16.05 7.98
CA HIS A 35 12.39 17.44 7.52
C HIS A 35 11.01 18.11 7.45
N ASN A 36 9.95 17.45 7.90
CA ASN A 36 8.55 17.84 7.67
C ASN A 36 8.16 19.25 8.19
N ASN A 37 8.94 19.85 9.11
CA ASN A 37 8.68 21.19 9.66
C ASN A 37 9.75 22.24 9.30
N GLN A 38 10.70 21.94 8.40
CA GLN A 38 11.81 22.86 8.11
C GLN A 38 11.45 23.99 7.13
N THR A 39 10.38 23.85 6.34
CA THR A 39 10.07 24.79 5.25
C THR A 39 9.06 25.87 5.64
N GLY A 40 8.45 25.81 6.82
CA GLY A 40 7.52 26.84 7.32
C GLY A 40 6.24 27.02 6.50
N ALA A 41 6.00 26.19 5.48
CA ALA A 41 4.80 26.21 4.65
C ALA A 41 3.75 25.25 5.23
N GLY A 42 2.53 25.76 5.46
CA GLY A 42 1.42 25.10 6.16
C GLY A 42 0.79 23.89 5.45
N SER A 43 1.46 23.28 4.48
CA SER A 43 1.09 21.99 3.89
C SER A 43 2.33 21.13 3.84
N SER A 44 2.47 20.26 4.83
CA SER A 44 3.59 19.33 4.94
C SER A 44 3.50 18.31 3.80
N PHE A 45 4.62 17.94 3.18
CA PHE A 45 4.67 16.89 2.14
C PHE A 45 3.91 15.63 2.59
N SER A 46 4.02 15.29 3.87
CA SER A 46 3.32 14.15 4.48
C SER A 46 1.80 14.23 4.33
N ASN A 47 1.19 15.42 4.47
CA ASN A 47 -0.26 15.57 4.32
C ASN A 47 -0.70 15.25 2.88
N VAL A 48 0.02 15.76 1.89
CA VAL A 48 -0.28 15.46 0.49
C VAL A 48 -0.07 13.98 0.18
N ALA A 49 0.98 13.37 0.72
CA ALA A 49 1.25 11.94 0.55
C ALA A 49 0.12 11.08 1.16
N ILE A 50 -0.31 11.38 2.39
CA ILE A 50 -1.37 10.62 3.07
C ILE A 50 -2.73 10.89 2.43
N ASP A 51 -3.02 12.13 2.03
CA ASP A 51 -4.23 12.47 1.27
C ASP A 51 -4.29 11.71 -0.05
N TYR A 52 -3.16 11.59 -0.75
CA TYR A 52 -3.07 10.77 -1.96
C TYR A 52 -3.40 9.30 -1.67
N LEU A 53 -2.81 8.70 -0.64
CA LEU A 53 -2.95 7.27 -0.31
C LEU A 53 -4.36 6.92 0.18
N ARG A 54 -4.95 7.75 1.05
CA ARG A 54 -6.34 7.55 1.49
C ARG A 54 -7.38 7.84 0.40
N GLY A 55 -6.95 8.10 -0.83
CA GLY A 55 -7.83 8.25 -1.99
C GLY A 55 -8.47 9.63 -2.15
N VAL A 56 -7.91 10.72 -1.60
CA VAL A 56 -8.40 12.07 -1.91
C VAL A 56 -8.38 12.31 -3.42
N GLY A 57 -9.47 12.89 -3.93
CA GLY A 57 -9.70 13.06 -5.36
C GLY A 57 -10.28 11.83 -6.06
N THR A 58 -10.54 10.72 -5.36
CA THR A 58 -11.34 9.59 -5.87
C THR A 58 -12.79 9.68 -5.42
N THR A 59 -13.62 8.72 -5.83
CA THR A 59 -15.03 8.62 -5.46
C THR A 59 -15.27 8.20 -4.02
N THR A 60 -14.30 7.54 -3.38
CA THR A 60 -14.45 6.89 -2.06
C THR A 60 -13.19 7.07 -1.21
N PRO A 61 -12.81 8.32 -0.86
CA PRO A 61 -11.68 8.54 0.04
C PRO A 61 -11.99 8.03 1.45
N THR A 62 -10.99 7.44 2.11
CA THR A 62 -11.06 7.15 3.53
C THR A 62 -10.96 8.45 4.34
N ALA A 63 -11.82 8.58 5.35
CA ALA A 63 -11.82 9.74 6.24
C ALA A 63 -10.52 9.76 7.06
N SER A 64 -9.87 10.92 7.19
CA SER A 64 -8.57 11.02 7.88
C SER A 64 -8.58 10.46 9.30
N GLY A 65 -9.62 10.75 10.09
CA GLY A 65 -9.78 10.24 11.46
C GLY A 65 -10.15 8.75 11.58
N SER A 66 -10.17 8.01 10.48
CA SER A 66 -10.40 6.56 10.42
C SER A 66 -9.38 5.86 9.52
N TYR A 67 -8.23 6.50 9.33
CA TYR A 67 -7.14 5.99 8.50
C TYR A 67 -5.94 5.72 9.41
N ASP A 68 -5.84 4.48 9.87
CA ASP A 68 -4.88 4.04 10.88
C ASP A 68 -3.49 3.89 10.25
N ILE A 69 -2.46 4.44 10.91
CA ILE A 69 -1.11 4.55 10.38
C ILE A 69 -0.15 3.72 11.24
N GLY A 70 0.61 2.84 10.59
CA GLY A 70 1.72 2.13 11.19
C GLY A 70 3.06 2.58 10.63
N LEU A 71 4.00 2.90 11.50
CA LEU A 71 5.33 3.36 11.11
C LEU A 71 6.42 2.35 11.47
N VAL A 72 7.07 1.81 10.45
CA VAL A 72 8.21 0.90 10.57
C VAL A 72 9.52 1.67 10.67
N ARG A 73 10.29 1.36 11.71
CA ARG A 73 11.58 1.98 12.02
C ARG A 73 12.43 1.09 12.93
N ASP A 74 13.62 1.53 13.25
CA ASP A 74 14.41 1.04 14.38
C ASP A 74 14.14 1.83 15.67
N PRO A 75 14.40 1.23 16.84
CA PRO A 75 14.28 1.90 18.12
C PRO A 75 15.06 3.22 18.18
N GLY A 76 14.43 4.26 18.72
CA GLY A 76 15.07 5.54 19.04
C GLY A 76 15.28 6.50 17.86
N GLY A 77 14.75 6.18 16.67
CA GLY A 77 15.23 6.78 15.42
C GLY A 77 14.41 7.90 14.75
N LEU A 78 13.26 8.38 15.25
CA LEU A 78 12.49 9.41 14.50
C LEU A 78 12.49 10.80 15.10
N ALA A 79 12.75 11.75 14.21
CA ALA A 79 12.33 13.13 14.31
C ALA A 79 10.92 13.27 13.72
N ASN A 80 10.01 13.79 14.54
CA ASN A 80 8.77 14.44 14.15
C ASN A 80 7.69 13.62 13.40
N THR A 81 7.00 12.76 14.15
CA THR A 81 5.81 12.05 13.68
C THR A 81 4.50 12.80 13.92
N THR A 82 4.53 14.06 14.39
CA THR A 82 3.31 14.74 14.86
C THR A 82 2.25 14.90 13.77
N VAL A 83 2.66 14.94 12.50
CA VAL A 83 1.74 14.97 11.36
C VAL A 83 0.91 13.70 11.25
N LEU A 84 1.42 12.56 11.73
CA LEU A 84 0.71 11.28 11.69
C LEU A 84 -0.37 11.22 12.78
N ASP A 85 -0.26 12.04 13.83
CA ASP A 85 -1.23 12.11 14.93
C ASP A 85 -2.56 12.78 14.51
N ASP A 86 -2.60 13.45 13.34
CA ASP A 86 -3.81 14.10 12.80
C ASP A 86 -4.77 13.13 12.08
N TYR A 87 -4.41 11.83 12.00
CA TYR A 87 -5.16 10.78 11.31
C TYR A 87 -5.83 9.82 12.31
N GLY A 88 -6.04 8.55 11.94
CA GLY A 88 -6.62 7.53 12.79
C GLY A 88 -5.69 7.13 13.95
N ALA A 89 -5.74 5.86 14.34
CA ALA A 89 -4.79 5.31 15.29
C ALA A 89 -3.37 5.35 14.71
N PHE A 90 -2.41 5.81 15.51
CA PHE A 90 -0.99 5.79 15.15
C PHE A 90 -0.24 4.75 15.98
N SER A 91 0.55 3.91 15.31
CA SER A 91 1.39 2.90 15.96
C SER A 91 2.77 2.82 15.31
N THR A 92 3.75 2.32 16.06
CA THR A 92 5.12 2.12 15.57
C THR A 92 5.54 0.66 15.69
N PHE A 93 6.32 0.19 14.73
CA PHE A 93 6.90 -1.15 14.73
C PHE A 93 8.43 -1.07 14.65
N ASP A 94 9.10 -1.57 15.69
CA ASP A 94 10.55 -1.55 15.81
C ASP A 94 11.17 -2.77 15.12
N ILE A 95 11.46 -2.65 13.82
CA ILE A 95 11.81 -3.76 12.93
C ILE A 95 13.09 -4.49 13.32
N SER A 96 14.11 -3.79 13.82
CA SER A 96 15.37 -4.43 14.26
C SER A 96 15.22 -5.27 15.54
N THR A 97 14.08 -5.18 16.23
CA THR A 97 13.81 -6.04 17.39
C THR A 97 13.20 -7.39 17.00
N VAL A 98 12.81 -7.53 15.72
CA VAL A 98 12.15 -8.73 15.21
C VAL A 98 13.15 -9.60 14.47
N THR A 99 13.12 -10.89 14.76
CA THR A 99 13.90 -11.90 14.04
C THR A 99 13.03 -12.52 12.94
N PRO A 100 13.48 -12.54 11.67
CA PRO A 100 12.77 -13.21 10.59
C PRO A 100 12.47 -14.69 10.87
N GLY A 101 11.38 -15.19 10.30
CA GLY A 101 10.82 -16.51 10.55
C GLY A 101 9.43 -16.46 11.18
N ALA A 102 8.77 -17.61 11.27
CA ALA A 102 7.34 -17.73 11.61
C ALA A 102 6.82 -16.85 12.77
N ALA A 103 7.60 -16.69 13.84
CA ALA A 103 7.21 -15.83 14.96
C ALA A 103 7.29 -14.33 14.64
N GLY A 104 8.33 -13.91 13.91
CA GLY A 104 8.48 -12.54 13.42
C GLY A 104 7.43 -12.20 12.37
N GLU A 105 7.20 -13.12 11.43
CA GLU A 105 6.18 -13.03 10.38
C GLU A 105 4.77 -12.87 10.98
N ALA A 106 4.42 -13.67 11.99
CA ALA A 106 3.15 -13.56 12.70
C ALA A 106 3.03 -12.23 13.48
N THR A 107 4.12 -11.78 14.10
CA THR A 107 4.15 -10.51 14.83
C THR A 107 3.96 -9.33 13.88
N PHE A 108 4.63 -9.33 12.74
CA PHE A 108 4.52 -8.29 11.73
C PHE A 108 3.16 -8.30 11.03
N SER A 109 2.62 -9.48 10.69
CA SER A 109 1.25 -9.63 10.16
C SER A 109 0.19 -9.09 11.13
N THR A 110 0.37 -9.31 12.43
CA THR A 110 -0.54 -8.78 13.47
C THR A 110 -0.49 -7.26 13.51
N PHE A 111 0.68 -6.66 13.32
CA PHE A 111 0.84 -5.22 13.21
C PHE A 111 0.16 -4.68 11.94
N LEU A 112 0.41 -5.29 10.78
CA LEU A 112 -0.18 -4.88 9.49
C LEU A 112 -1.72 -4.97 9.50
N ALA A 113 -2.29 -5.97 10.17
CA ALA A 113 -3.74 -6.13 10.28
C ALA A 113 -4.46 -5.04 11.10
N GLY A 114 -3.72 -4.21 11.82
CA GLY A 114 -4.25 -3.13 12.67
C GLY A 114 -4.08 -1.73 12.08
N ILE A 115 -3.67 -1.62 10.81
CA ILE A 115 -3.40 -0.34 10.14
C ILE A 115 -3.99 -0.34 8.74
N ASP A 116 -4.23 0.86 8.20
CA ASP A 116 -4.60 1.08 6.80
C ASP A 116 -3.38 1.50 5.96
N LEU A 117 -2.43 2.22 6.57
CA LEU A 117 -1.21 2.72 5.91
C LEU A 117 0.07 2.24 6.61
N LEU A 118 0.93 1.57 5.84
CA LEU A 118 2.31 1.25 6.20
C LEU A 118 3.26 2.37 5.78
N VAL A 119 3.77 3.13 6.73
CA VAL A 119 4.83 4.11 6.51
C VAL A 119 6.18 3.50 6.83
N ILE A 120 7.14 3.61 5.91
CA ILE A 120 8.50 3.09 6.07
C ILE A 120 9.44 4.29 6.21
N ALA A 121 10.14 4.33 7.35
CA ALA A 121 11.08 5.40 7.65
C ALA A 121 12.30 5.36 6.71
N SER A 122 12.92 6.52 6.50
CA SER A 122 14.13 6.63 5.69
C SER A 122 15.32 5.89 6.31
N GLN A 123 16.30 5.55 5.48
CA GLN A 123 17.50 4.83 5.88
C GLN A 123 18.45 5.70 6.73
N ALA A 124 18.98 5.18 7.84
CA ALA A 124 19.70 5.93 8.89
C ALA A 124 20.83 6.87 8.42
N ASN A 125 21.50 6.59 7.29
CA ASN A 125 22.56 7.42 6.75
C ASN A 125 22.07 8.76 6.18
N CYS A 126 20.76 9.02 6.11
CA CYS A 126 20.23 10.33 5.71
C CYS A 126 20.33 11.44 6.76
N GLY A 127 21.10 11.26 7.85
CA GLY A 127 21.40 12.36 8.78
C GLY A 127 20.42 12.50 9.96
N GLY A 128 19.82 11.39 10.39
CA GLY A 128 18.86 11.37 11.51
C GLY A 128 17.64 10.47 11.26
N CYS A 129 17.73 9.59 10.29
CA CYS A 129 16.65 8.72 9.86
C CYS A 129 16.60 7.43 10.70
N ALA A 130 15.45 6.75 10.66
CA ALA A 130 15.14 5.73 11.65
C ALA A 130 15.35 4.30 11.19
N LEU A 131 15.80 4.01 9.96
CA LEU A 131 15.92 2.63 9.47
C LEU A 131 17.38 2.26 9.16
N SER A 132 18.04 1.51 10.03
CA SER A 132 19.39 1.00 9.78
C SER A 132 19.42 0.03 8.59
N LEU A 133 20.63 -0.28 8.10
CA LEU A 133 20.79 -1.31 7.09
C LEU A 133 20.26 -2.67 7.56
N THR A 134 20.46 -3.02 8.83
CA THR A 134 19.92 -4.25 9.42
C THR A 134 18.39 -4.21 9.43
N GLY A 135 17.79 -3.11 9.86
CA GLY A 135 16.33 -2.95 9.87
C GLY A 135 15.73 -3.02 8.47
N SER A 136 16.37 -2.41 7.47
CA SER A 136 15.96 -2.51 6.06
C SER A 136 16.06 -3.95 5.53
N ASN A 137 17.15 -4.67 5.82
CA ASN A 137 17.27 -6.07 5.41
C ASN A 137 16.23 -6.97 6.09
N THR A 138 15.92 -6.72 7.37
CA THR A 138 14.83 -7.41 8.08
C THR A 138 13.47 -7.09 7.46
N LEU A 139 13.20 -5.83 7.10
CA LEU A 139 11.95 -5.45 6.44
C LEU A 139 11.78 -6.18 5.10
N ASN A 140 12.84 -6.28 4.30
CA ASN A 140 12.82 -6.98 3.02
C ASN A 140 12.53 -8.48 3.17
N SER A 141 12.77 -9.07 4.34
CA SER A 141 12.40 -10.47 4.60
C SER A 141 10.91 -10.69 4.88
N PHE A 142 10.12 -9.61 4.97
CA PHE A 142 8.66 -9.63 5.13
C PHE A 142 7.92 -9.18 3.86
N ASP A 143 8.53 -9.38 2.70
CA ASP A 143 7.95 -9.03 1.39
C ASP A 143 6.58 -9.71 1.17
N THR A 144 6.42 -10.93 1.64
CA THR A 144 5.20 -11.74 1.51
C THR A 144 4.06 -11.19 2.36
N GLU A 145 4.34 -10.78 3.59
CA GLU A 145 3.38 -10.12 4.48
C GLU A 145 2.97 -8.75 3.92
N ILE A 146 3.93 -7.98 3.40
CA ILE A 146 3.67 -6.66 2.80
C ILE A 146 2.83 -6.79 1.53
N ALA A 147 3.15 -7.76 0.66
CA ALA A 147 2.34 -8.06 -0.51
C ALA A 147 0.92 -8.48 -0.12
N SER A 148 0.77 -9.29 0.93
CA SER A 148 -0.55 -9.71 1.43
C SER A 148 -1.36 -8.54 1.99
N PHE A 149 -0.71 -7.65 2.75
CA PHE A 149 -1.30 -6.41 3.25
C PHE A 149 -1.75 -5.48 2.12
N PHE A 150 -0.87 -5.24 1.14
CA PHE A 150 -1.16 -4.41 -0.03
C PHE A 150 -2.31 -4.96 -0.87
N ASN A 151 -2.31 -6.28 -1.12
CA ASN A 151 -3.38 -6.95 -1.85
C ASN A 151 -4.72 -7.00 -1.09
N ALA A 152 -4.69 -6.79 0.22
CA ALA A 152 -5.89 -6.64 1.04
C ALA A 152 -6.41 -5.19 1.11
N GLY A 153 -5.77 -4.26 0.41
CA GLY A 153 -6.13 -2.83 0.36
C GLY A 153 -5.36 -1.95 1.33
N GLY A 154 -4.29 -2.46 1.93
CA GLY A 154 -3.36 -1.65 2.71
C GLY A 154 -2.48 -0.77 1.83
N ASP A 155 -2.28 0.48 2.23
CA ASP A 155 -1.50 1.47 1.50
C ASP A 155 -0.05 1.51 1.97
N ILE A 156 0.88 1.91 1.10
CA ILE A 156 2.32 1.98 1.41
C ILE A 156 2.88 3.35 1.12
N TRP A 157 3.56 3.94 2.12
CA TRP A 157 4.40 5.11 1.94
C TRP A 157 5.84 4.80 2.31
N ALA A 158 6.74 4.76 1.33
CA ALA A 158 8.17 4.56 1.56
C ALA A 158 8.98 5.83 1.32
N ASN A 159 9.80 6.20 2.30
CA ASN A 159 10.67 7.38 2.21
C ASN A 159 12.02 7.02 1.56
N SER A 160 13.05 7.87 1.76
CA SER A 160 14.36 7.69 1.17
C SER A 160 15.14 6.45 1.62
N GLY A 161 15.68 5.70 0.66
CA GLY A 161 16.63 4.61 0.89
C GLY A 161 18.10 5.02 1.03
N ALA A 162 18.40 6.32 0.96
CA ALA A 162 19.75 6.86 0.94
C ALA A 162 20.67 6.15 -0.07
N ASN A 163 21.73 5.49 0.38
CA ASN A 163 22.67 4.77 -0.47
C ASN A 163 22.44 3.24 -0.49
N VAL A 164 21.32 2.76 0.06
CA VAL A 164 20.98 1.33 0.11
C VAL A 164 20.20 0.94 -1.14
N SER A 165 20.86 0.19 -2.02
CA SER A 165 20.28 -0.25 -3.30
C SER A 165 19.10 -1.20 -3.13
N THR A 166 19.07 -1.96 -2.03
CA THR A 166 18.05 -2.96 -1.69
C THR A 166 16.93 -2.38 -0.82
N TYR A 167 16.86 -1.05 -0.63
CA TYR A 167 15.93 -0.47 0.35
C TYR A 167 14.47 -0.78 0.04
N TYR A 168 14.07 -0.81 -1.22
CA TYR A 168 12.68 -1.10 -1.65
C TYR A 168 12.43 -2.60 -1.94
N ASP A 169 13.35 -3.51 -1.60
CA ASP A 169 13.19 -4.95 -1.90
C ASP A 169 12.10 -5.64 -1.05
N PHE A 170 11.45 -4.90 -0.14
CA PHE A 170 10.20 -5.32 0.49
C PHE A 170 9.00 -5.29 -0.48
N LEU A 171 9.17 -4.72 -1.67
CA LEU A 171 8.31 -4.88 -2.83
C LEU A 171 9.00 -5.79 -3.87
N PRO A 172 8.26 -6.46 -4.76
CA PRO A 172 8.89 -7.21 -5.84
C PRO A 172 9.87 -6.34 -6.64
N PRO A 173 11.01 -6.88 -7.12
CA PRO A 173 12.03 -6.09 -7.81
C PRO A 173 11.55 -5.32 -9.06
N ALA A 174 10.45 -5.77 -9.68
CA ALA A 174 9.83 -5.09 -10.82
C ALA A 174 9.11 -3.80 -10.44
N VAL A 175 8.71 -3.62 -9.16
CA VAL A 175 7.90 -2.49 -8.69
C VAL A 175 8.70 -1.21 -8.67
N ALA A 176 9.83 -1.20 -7.96
CA ALA A 176 10.76 -0.08 -7.94
C ALA A 176 12.13 -0.51 -7.40
N ALA A 177 13.18 0.10 -7.94
CA ALA A 177 14.51 -0.02 -7.38
C ALA A 177 15.06 1.36 -7.01
N SER A 178 15.81 1.40 -5.91
CA SER A 178 16.63 2.55 -5.56
C SER A 178 17.69 2.77 -6.65
N GLY A 179 17.71 3.97 -7.20
CA GLY A 179 18.80 4.46 -8.04
C GLY A 179 19.99 4.98 -7.23
N PRO A 180 21.01 5.53 -7.90
CA PRO A 180 22.18 6.12 -7.26
C PRO A 180 21.81 7.15 -6.20
N SER A 181 22.59 7.20 -5.12
CA SER A 181 22.43 8.26 -4.13
C SER A 181 22.65 9.63 -4.77
N ILE A 182 21.76 10.55 -4.43
CA ILE A 182 21.89 11.96 -4.80
C ILE A 182 21.99 12.79 -3.52
N SER A 183 22.42 14.03 -3.66
CA SER A 183 22.33 15.01 -2.59
C SER A 183 21.74 16.29 -3.16
N GLY A 184 20.79 16.86 -2.44
CA GLY A 184 20.26 18.18 -2.74
C GLY A 184 18.92 18.41 -2.07
N SER A 185 18.61 19.69 -1.88
CA SER A 185 17.34 20.16 -1.31
C SER A 185 16.67 21.19 -2.20
N THR A 186 17.18 21.40 -3.42
CA THR A 186 16.65 22.38 -4.38
C THR A 186 16.65 21.86 -5.81
N GLY A 187 15.87 22.51 -6.68
CA GLY A 187 15.74 22.17 -8.10
C GLY A 187 14.65 21.13 -8.38
N PHE A 188 13.88 20.76 -7.37
CA PHE A 188 12.77 19.83 -7.47
C PHE A 188 11.53 20.51 -8.03
N THR A 189 10.80 19.82 -8.90
CA THR A 189 9.60 20.34 -9.54
C THR A 189 8.52 19.29 -9.55
N ALA A 190 7.32 19.67 -9.10
CA ALA A 190 6.13 18.84 -9.24
C ALA A 190 5.80 18.68 -10.73
N THR A 191 5.53 17.46 -11.17
CA THR A 191 4.97 17.25 -12.51
C THR A 191 3.51 17.71 -12.55
N ALA A 192 2.89 17.70 -13.73
CA ALA A 192 1.44 17.98 -13.82
C ALA A 192 0.61 17.02 -12.93
N ALA A 193 1.03 15.77 -12.80
CA ALA A 193 0.38 14.80 -11.91
C ALA A 193 0.64 15.11 -10.43
N GLY A 194 1.87 15.53 -10.08
CA GLY A 194 2.18 15.96 -8.71
C GLY A 194 1.35 17.16 -8.28
N LEU A 195 1.26 18.18 -9.14
CA LEU A 195 0.40 19.35 -8.91
C LEU A 195 -1.07 18.95 -8.73
N ALA A 196 -1.55 17.95 -9.48
CA ALA A 196 -2.94 17.50 -9.41
C ALA A 196 -3.30 16.84 -8.07
N ILE A 197 -2.33 16.21 -7.39
CA ILE A 197 -2.53 15.64 -6.05
C ILE A 197 -2.22 16.64 -4.92
N GLY A 198 -1.74 17.84 -5.27
CA GLY A 198 -1.48 18.92 -4.32
C GLY A 198 0.00 19.13 -3.99
N PHE A 199 0.93 18.42 -4.64
CA PHE A 199 2.35 18.77 -4.49
C PHE A 199 2.61 20.13 -5.13
N ASP A 200 3.49 20.94 -4.51
CA ASP A 200 3.98 22.18 -5.09
C ASP A 200 5.50 22.30 -4.94
N ASN A 201 6.13 23.18 -5.72
CA ASN A 201 7.58 23.29 -5.67
C ASN A 201 8.09 23.79 -4.31
N SER A 202 7.33 24.60 -3.57
CA SER A 202 7.79 25.09 -2.27
C SER A 202 7.89 23.99 -1.23
N MET A 203 7.02 22.98 -1.30
CA MET A 203 7.06 21.83 -0.40
C MET A 203 8.05 20.76 -0.84
N LEU A 204 8.36 20.64 -2.13
CA LEU A 204 9.34 19.67 -2.62
C LEU A 204 10.79 20.13 -2.39
N ASN A 205 11.00 21.46 -2.32
CA ASN A 205 12.30 22.04 -2.08
C ASN A 205 12.46 22.37 -0.59
N GLY A 206 13.60 22.01 0.00
CA GLY A 206 13.92 22.19 1.42
C GLY A 206 13.99 20.89 2.23
N HIS A 207 13.53 19.77 1.66
CA HIS A 207 13.80 18.42 2.17
C HIS A 207 15.08 17.88 1.54
N GLN A 208 15.84 17.09 2.28
CA GLN A 208 17.06 16.51 1.76
C GLN A 208 16.70 15.24 0.99
N THR A 209 17.12 15.19 -0.28
CA THR A 209 16.89 14.02 -1.13
C THR A 209 18.15 13.20 -1.18
N HIS A 210 18.04 11.88 -0.92
CA HIS A 210 19.20 11.00 -0.84
C HIS A 210 19.26 9.93 -1.90
N ASN A 211 18.15 9.64 -2.59
CA ASN A 211 18.10 8.73 -3.74
C ASN A 211 17.14 9.23 -4.81
N LYS A 212 17.25 8.64 -5.99
CA LYS A 212 16.32 8.80 -7.12
C LYS A 212 15.85 7.42 -7.58
N PHE A 213 14.81 7.37 -8.39
CA PHE A 213 14.37 6.13 -9.04
C PHE A 213 14.99 6.03 -10.44
N THR A 214 15.59 4.88 -10.75
CA THR A 214 16.14 4.59 -12.09
C THR A 214 15.33 3.56 -12.85
N THR A 215 14.62 2.69 -12.13
CA THR A 215 13.74 1.66 -12.68
C THR A 215 12.53 1.50 -11.76
N PHE A 216 11.35 1.43 -12.35
CA PHE A 216 10.07 1.22 -11.67
C PHE A 216 9.06 0.72 -12.69
N ASP A 217 7.98 0.10 -12.21
CA ASP A 217 6.90 -0.39 -13.06
C ASP A 217 6.24 0.79 -13.82
N SER A 218 5.93 0.59 -15.10
CA SER A 218 5.34 1.64 -15.95
C SER A 218 3.97 2.12 -15.49
N SER A 219 3.31 1.38 -14.59
CA SER A 219 2.04 1.75 -13.97
C SER A 219 2.17 2.90 -12.96
N PHE A 220 3.39 3.18 -12.48
CA PHE A 220 3.63 4.31 -11.59
C PHE A 220 3.52 5.64 -12.32
N THR A 221 2.86 6.58 -11.65
CA THR A 221 2.84 7.99 -12.03
C THR A 221 4.02 8.71 -11.40
N ILE A 222 4.74 9.49 -12.20
CA ILE A 222 5.83 10.35 -11.72
C ILE A 222 5.22 11.65 -11.20
N PHE A 223 5.36 11.92 -9.90
CA PHE A 223 4.85 13.13 -9.27
C PHE A 223 5.88 14.24 -9.18
N GLU A 224 7.17 13.89 -9.19
CA GLU A 224 8.24 14.85 -8.99
C GLU A 224 9.50 14.47 -9.75
N THR A 225 10.16 15.49 -10.30
CA THR A 225 11.50 15.35 -10.87
C THR A 225 12.46 16.44 -10.42
N ARG A 226 13.76 16.17 -10.59
CA ARG A 226 14.84 17.16 -10.61
C ARG A 226 15.59 17.03 -11.91
N SER A 227 15.36 17.96 -12.86
CA SER A 227 15.79 17.78 -14.24
C SER A 227 15.24 16.46 -14.81
N SER A 228 16.09 15.51 -15.20
CA SER A 228 15.71 14.16 -15.66
C SER A 228 15.63 13.11 -14.56
N GLU A 229 15.90 13.47 -13.31
CA GLU A 229 15.89 12.53 -12.17
C GLU A 229 14.46 12.38 -11.63
N VAL A 230 13.99 11.15 -11.47
CA VAL A 230 12.68 10.85 -10.88
C VAL A 230 12.83 10.70 -9.37
N ILE A 231 12.05 11.47 -8.61
CA ILE A 231 12.24 11.61 -7.16
C ILE A 231 11.07 11.07 -6.36
N THR A 232 9.85 11.31 -6.83
CA THR A 232 8.63 10.80 -6.18
C THR A 232 7.74 10.15 -7.23
N ILE A 233 7.31 8.93 -6.95
CA ILE A 233 6.40 8.15 -7.78
C ILE A 233 5.25 7.62 -6.94
N GLY A 234 4.11 7.36 -7.55
CA GLY A 234 3.03 6.63 -6.89
C GLY A 234 2.16 5.83 -7.82
N LEU A 235 1.43 4.92 -7.22
CA LEU A 235 0.52 3.98 -7.83
C LEU A 235 -0.83 4.08 -7.14
N ARG A 236 -1.93 3.93 -7.88
CA ARG A 236 -3.25 3.72 -7.31
C ARG A 236 -3.86 2.41 -7.79
N GLY A 237 -4.50 1.67 -6.88
CA GLY A 237 -5.29 0.50 -7.20
C GLY A 237 -4.52 -0.60 -7.94
N GLY A 238 -3.33 -0.97 -7.44
CA GLY A 238 -2.59 -2.14 -7.95
C GLY A 238 -2.59 -3.35 -7.01
N THR A 239 -2.37 -4.54 -7.57
CA THR A 239 -2.04 -5.75 -6.78
C THR A 239 -0.63 -6.20 -7.07
N ILE A 240 -0.01 -6.87 -6.10
CA ILE A 240 1.27 -7.57 -6.25
C ILE A 240 0.97 -9.04 -6.56
N ASP A 241 1.30 -9.48 -7.77
CA ASP A 241 1.20 -10.89 -8.18
C ASP A 241 2.30 -11.23 -9.21
N GLY A 242 2.69 -12.50 -9.28
CA GLY A 242 3.68 -12.99 -10.25
C GLY A 242 5.06 -12.30 -10.19
N GLY A 243 5.37 -11.59 -9.10
CA GLY A 243 6.59 -10.81 -8.95
C GLY A 243 6.55 -9.38 -9.52
N GLY A 244 5.37 -8.84 -9.81
CA GLY A 244 5.20 -7.46 -10.30
C GLY A 244 3.88 -6.83 -9.87
N ILE A 245 3.58 -5.65 -10.43
CA ILE A 245 2.29 -4.98 -10.25
C ILE A 245 1.33 -5.40 -11.36
N ILE A 246 0.11 -5.77 -10.97
CA ILE A 246 -1.02 -5.92 -11.87
C ILE A 246 -2.01 -4.79 -11.58
N ILE A 247 -2.31 -3.98 -12.59
CA ILE A 247 -3.40 -3.02 -12.53
C ILE A 247 -4.60 -3.69 -13.17
N GLU A 248 -5.50 -4.21 -12.34
CA GLU A 248 -6.79 -4.64 -12.85
C GLU A 248 -7.53 -3.40 -13.39
N PRO A 249 -8.22 -3.52 -14.53
CA PRO A 249 -9.04 -2.44 -15.03
C PRO A 249 -9.99 -1.96 -13.93
N PRO A 250 -10.22 -0.65 -13.75
CA PRO A 250 -11.13 -0.14 -12.74
C PRO A 250 -12.49 -0.84 -12.88
N GLU A 251 -13.07 -1.27 -11.76
CA GLU A 251 -14.35 -1.97 -11.73
C GLU A 251 -15.39 -1.20 -12.58
N GLY A 252 -15.86 -1.84 -13.65
CA GLY A 252 -16.72 -1.21 -14.66
C GLY A 252 -16.11 -1.12 -16.06
N SER A 253 -14.81 -1.33 -16.21
CA SER A 253 -14.24 -1.79 -17.48
C SER A 253 -14.70 -3.23 -17.69
N THR A 254 -15.46 -3.49 -18.75
CA THR A 254 -16.27 -4.70 -18.97
C THR A 254 -15.44 -5.96 -19.29
N VAL A 255 -14.38 -6.25 -18.55
CA VAL A 255 -13.63 -7.49 -18.66
C VAL A 255 -14.27 -8.52 -17.73
N GLY A 256 -15.14 -9.35 -18.31
CA GLY A 256 -15.56 -10.62 -17.70
C GLY A 256 -16.72 -10.55 -16.71
N ILE A 257 -17.87 -10.01 -17.12
CA ILE A 257 -19.15 -10.53 -16.59
C ILE A 257 -19.07 -12.06 -16.77
N PRO A 258 -19.24 -12.89 -15.72
CA PRO A 258 -19.31 -14.33 -15.90
C PRO A 258 -20.30 -14.61 -17.00
N GLU A 259 -19.88 -15.26 -18.10
CA GLU A 259 -20.78 -15.46 -19.23
C GLU A 259 -22.07 -16.09 -18.70
N PRO A 260 -23.25 -15.68 -19.19
CA PRO A 260 -24.55 -16.12 -18.68
C PRO A 260 -24.68 -17.65 -18.50
N GLY A 261 -23.85 -18.44 -19.20
CA GLY A 261 -23.73 -19.88 -19.03
C GLY A 261 -23.28 -20.36 -17.64
N SER A 262 -22.45 -19.61 -16.91
CA SER A 262 -21.98 -19.99 -15.57
C SER A 262 -23.09 -19.86 -14.51
N LEU A 263 -23.92 -18.82 -14.60
CA LEU A 263 -25.15 -18.69 -13.81
C LEU A 263 -26.19 -19.75 -14.19
N ALA A 264 -26.29 -20.09 -15.48
CA ALA A 264 -27.16 -21.17 -15.92
C ALA A 264 -26.72 -22.53 -15.35
N LEU A 265 -25.42 -22.78 -15.19
CA LEU A 265 -24.90 -24.04 -14.63
C LEU A 265 -25.21 -24.17 -13.13
N VAL A 266 -25.09 -23.08 -12.36
CA VAL A 266 -25.50 -23.03 -10.94
C VAL A 266 -27.02 -23.19 -10.81
N GLY A 267 -27.79 -22.51 -11.67
CA GLY A 267 -29.25 -22.65 -11.72
C GLY A 267 -29.69 -24.08 -12.06
N LEU A 268 -29.07 -24.73 -13.05
CA LEU A 268 -29.38 -26.09 -13.50
C LEU A 268 -28.97 -27.14 -12.47
N SER A 269 -27.85 -26.97 -11.77
CA SER A 269 -27.43 -27.88 -10.71
C SER A 269 -28.40 -27.83 -9.52
N LEU A 270 -28.87 -26.64 -9.13
CA LEU A 270 -29.91 -26.48 -8.10
C LEU A 270 -31.25 -27.12 -8.51
N LEU A 271 -31.67 -26.96 -9.77
CA LEU A 271 -32.87 -27.63 -10.30
C LEU A 271 -32.71 -29.15 -10.34
N GLY A 272 -31.52 -29.65 -10.68
CA GLY A 272 -31.19 -31.08 -10.65
C GLY A 272 -31.32 -31.70 -9.26
N PHE A 273 -30.80 -31.03 -8.22
CA PHE A 273 -30.96 -31.48 -6.83
C PHE A 273 -32.40 -31.41 -6.34
N GLY A 274 -33.17 -30.41 -6.78
CA GLY A 274 -34.61 -30.33 -6.50
C GLY A 274 -35.40 -31.49 -7.11
N ALA A 275 -35.11 -31.86 -8.36
CA ALA A 275 -35.78 -32.94 -9.07
C ALA A 275 -35.40 -34.33 -8.52
N ALA A 276 -34.13 -34.55 -8.14
CA ALA A 276 -33.65 -35.82 -7.59
C ALA A 276 -34.33 -36.20 -6.25
N ARG A 277 -34.87 -35.23 -5.50
CA ARG A 277 -35.61 -35.49 -4.26
C ARG A 277 -37.05 -36.01 -4.47
N TYR A 278 -37.59 -35.92 -5.69
CA TYR A 278 -38.99 -36.27 -5.98
C TYR A 278 -39.20 -37.66 -6.60
N SER A 279 -38.15 -38.42 -6.95
CA SER A 279 -38.32 -39.78 -7.46
C SER A 279 -38.56 -40.76 -6.32
N LYS A 280 -39.83 -41.01 -5.97
CA LYS A 280 -40.19 -42.19 -5.18
C LYS A 280 -40.12 -43.45 -6.06
N PRO A 281 -39.45 -44.52 -5.63
CA PRO A 281 -39.54 -45.81 -6.31
C PRO A 281 -40.98 -46.33 -6.21
N LYS A 282 -41.51 -46.82 -7.33
CA LYS A 282 -42.77 -47.56 -7.39
C LYS A 282 -42.56 -48.99 -6.93
#